data_AF-A0AAC8VD54-F1
#
_entry.id   AF-A0AAC8VD54-F1
#
_cell.length_a   1.000
_cell.length_b   1.000
_cell.length_c   1.000
_cell.angle_alpha   90.00
_cell.angle_beta   90.00
_cell.angle_gamma   90.00
#
_symmetry.space_group_name_H-M   'P 1'
#
loop_
_entity.id
_entity.type
_entity.pdbx_description
1 polymer ?
#
loop_
_entity_poly.entity_id
_entity_poly.type
_entity_poly.pdbx_seq_one_letter_code
_entity_poly.pdbx_strand_id
1 'polypeptide(L)'
;MKILVCRPQDDAISLTEQLCLNGFLAVSLPTIKICYQKITNNVVDDYTSLIFTSKYAVESLFDQYPADLFKNKKIYSVGSSTAAVLKKYRFDAIYPVRHGSKELLNIILKDDISTDKFAIISGVSGNDLLLEELSKLTDCHKFETYSRVFVDLDELIDAYNKVFLYQQPNIIIVTSLDVFKSLNRVFEKITTPKAATITITSPKMLKFVNQQGFKHTLKLEKIDNNYICQRIIRIYRAKVC
;
A
#
# COMPACT_ATOMS: atom_id res chain seq x y z
N MET A 1 -17.34 -18.39 4.49
CA MET A 1 -16.49 -17.84 3.40
C MET A 1 -15.07 -17.77 3.90
N LYS A 2 -14.10 -18.37 3.19
CA LYS A 2 -12.67 -18.35 3.51
C LYS A 2 -11.96 -17.23 2.78
N ILE A 3 -11.18 -16.43 3.50
CA ILE A 3 -10.51 -15.25 2.98
C ILE A 3 -9.01 -15.36 3.25
N LEU A 4 -8.21 -15.20 2.21
CA LEU A 4 -6.75 -15.12 2.32
C LEU A 4 -6.30 -13.66 2.22
N VAL A 5 -5.51 -13.17 3.18
CA VAL A 5 -5.04 -11.78 3.24
C VAL A 5 -3.53 -11.72 3.01
N CYS A 6 -3.08 -11.12 1.91
CA CYS A 6 -1.69 -11.21 1.44
C CYS A 6 -0.85 -9.93 1.61
N ARG A 7 -1.24 -9.04 2.51
CA ARG A 7 -0.60 -7.72 2.70
C ARG A 7 0.69 -7.84 3.52
N PRO A 8 1.52 -6.78 3.67
CA PRO A 8 2.59 -6.79 4.67
C PRO A 8 2.08 -7.19 6.06
N GLN A 9 2.95 -7.79 6.88
CA GLN A 9 2.62 -8.45 8.15
C GLN A 9 1.56 -7.73 8.98
N ASP A 10 1.84 -6.52 9.45
CA ASP A 10 0.96 -5.79 10.37
C ASP A 10 -0.38 -5.42 9.72
N ASP A 11 -0.34 -5.05 8.43
CA ASP A 11 -1.54 -4.74 7.64
C ASP A 11 -2.42 -5.98 7.45
N ALA A 12 -1.81 -7.15 7.25
CA ALA A 12 -2.52 -8.40 7.04
C ALA A 12 -3.13 -8.92 8.34
N ILE A 13 -2.38 -8.85 9.45
CA ILE A 13 -2.87 -9.23 10.79
C ILE A 13 -4.08 -8.37 11.15
N SER A 14 -3.95 -7.04 11.12
CA SER A 14 -5.02 -6.13 11.50
C SER A 14 -6.29 -6.32 10.66
N LEU A 15 -6.16 -6.50 9.34
CA LEU A 15 -7.32 -6.76 8.49
C LEU A 15 -7.94 -8.14 8.74
N THR A 16 -7.11 -9.16 9.02
CA THR A 16 -7.57 -10.51 9.34
C THR A 16 -8.41 -10.50 10.61
N GLU A 17 -7.94 -9.84 11.67
CA GLU A 17 -8.68 -9.68 12.92
C GLU A 17 -10.03 -8.99 12.70
N GLN A 18 -10.05 -7.88 11.94
CA GLN A 18 -11.29 -7.18 11.62
C GLN A 18 -12.29 -8.06 10.85
N LEU A 19 -11.82 -8.88 9.91
CA LEU A 19 -12.67 -9.81 9.17
C LEU A 19 -13.21 -10.93 10.09
N CYS A 20 -12.36 -11.49 10.96
CA CYS A 20 -12.77 -12.50 11.93
C CYS A 20 -13.84 -11.97 12.90
N LEU A 21 -13.69 -10.74 13.40
CA LEU A 21 -14.71 -10.07 14.23
C LEU A 21 -16.06 -9.91 13.53
N ASN A 22 -16.08 -9.90 12.19
CA ASN A 22 -17.29 -9.86 11.37
C ASN A 22 -17.78 -11.25 10.93
N GLY A 23 -17.29 -12.32 11.57
CA GLY A 23 -17.76 -13.69 11.34
C GLY A 23 -17.18 -14.39 10.11
N PHE A 24 -16.13 -13.83 9.49
CA PHE A 24 -15.44 -14.49 8.38
C PHE A 24 -14.33 -15.41 8.88
N LEU A 25 -14.02 -16.46 8.11
CA LEU A 25 -12.79 -17.23 8.31
C LEU A 25 -11.69 -16.57 7.48
N ALA A 26 -10.95 -15.65 8.09
CA ALA A 26 -9.82 -14.97 7.44
C ALA A 26 -8.49 -15.52 7.93
N VAL A 27 -7.52 -15.64 7.02
CA VAL A 27 -6.15 -16.06 7.33
C VAL A 27 -5.16 -15.12 6.67
N SER A 28 -4.16 -14.70 7.45
CA SER A 28 -3.06 -13.88 7.00
C SER A 28 -1.98 -14.74 6.35
N LEU A 29 -1.52 -14.36 5.15
CA LEU A 29 -0.34 -14.90 4.47
C LEU A 29 0.47 -13.76 3.88
N PRO A 30 1.28 -13.05 4.67
CA PRO A 30 2.03 -11.90 4.19
C PRO A 30 3.03 -12.30 3.11
N THR A 31 2.90 -11.75 1.91
CA THR A 31 3.74 -12.15 0.76
C THR A 31 4.92 -11.21 0.53
N ILE A 32 4.95 -10.07 1.22
CA ILE A 32 6.06 -9.12 1.18
C ILE A 32 6.40 -8.65 2.61
N LYS A 33 7.68 -8.37 2.82
CA LYS A 33 8.25 -7.73 4.01
C LYS A 33 8.59 -6.27 3.67
N ILE A 34 8.39 -5.37 4.63
CA ILE A 34 8.85 -3.98 4.53
C ILE A 34 10.17 -3.88 5.27
N CYS A 35 11.22 -3.51 4.55
CA CYS A 35 12.55 -3.35 5.13
C CYS A 35 12.89 -1.86 5.14
N TYR A 36 12.94 -1.26 6.32
CA TYR A 36 13.32 0.14 6.48
C TYR A 36 14.81 0.35 6.20
N GLN A 37 15.12 1.51 5.63
CA GLN A 37 16.45 1.91 5.20
C GLN A 37 16.80 3.25 5.82
N LYS A 38 18.08 3.40 6.19
CA LYS A 38 18.56 4.66 6.75
C LYS A 38 18.64 5.72 5.68
N ILE A 39 18.14 6.91 6.00
CA ILE A 39 18.35 8.10 5.17
C ILE A 39 19.77 8.58 5.42
N THR A 40 20.64 8.50 4.41
CA THR A 40 22.05 8.92 4.51
C THR A 40 22.25 10.40 4.26
N ASN A 41 21.34 11.03 3.51
CA ASN A 41 21.44 12.43 3.11
C ASN A 41 20.57 13.29 4.02
N ASN A 42 20.95 14.54 4.23
CA ASN A 42 20.16 15.44 5.06
C ASN A 42 18.78 15.70 4.44
N VAL A 43 17.72 15.28 5.13
CA VAL A 43 16.31 15.46 4.74
C VAL A 43 15.64 16.59 5.54
N VAL A 44 16.31 17.09 6.56
CA VAL A 44 15.79 18.11 7.46
C VAL A 44 16.08 19.49 6.90
N ASP A 45 17.31 19.73 6.50
CA ASP A 45 17.73 21.05 6.03
C ASP A 45 17.35 21.25 4.56
N ASP A 46 17.24 22.51 4.14
CA ASP A 46 17.00 22.94 2.75
C ASP A 46 15.63 22.61 2.11
N TYR A 47 14.74 21.87 2.77
CA TYR A 47 13.38 21.61 2.24
C TYR A 47 12.30 22.41 2.96
N THR A 48 11.42 23.07 2.21
CA THR A 48 10.23 23.75 2.77
C THR A 48 9.03 22.78 2.89
N SER A 49 9.05 21.71 2.09
CA SER A 49 7.91 20.82 1.90
C SER A 49 8.31 19.35 1.90
N LEU A 50 7.50 18.49 2.54
CA LEU A 50 7.67 17.03 2.51
C LEU A 50 6.47 16.36 1.84
N ILE A 51 6.75 15.38 0.98
CA ILE A 51 5.73 14.56 0.31
C ILE A 51 5.89 13.10 0.74
N PHE A 52 4.85 12.54 1.36
CA PHE A 52 4.83 11.12 1.75
C PHE A 52 4.00 10.28 0.79
N THR A 53 4.66 9.30 0.18
CA THR A 53 4.03 8.41 -0.82
C THR A 53 3.39 7.15 -0.22
N SER A 54 3.54 6.92 1.09
CA SER A 54 2.94 5.76 1.78
C SER A 54 3.05 5.90 3.30
N LYS A 55 2.25 5.14 4.06
CA LYS A 55 2.40 5.04 5.52
C LYS A 55 3.79 4.55 5.97
N TYR A 56 4.40 3.64 5.21
CA TYR A 56 5.74 3.10 5.53
C TYR A 56 6.83 4.17 5.39
N ALA A 57 6.66 5.13 4.48
CA ALA A 57 7.56 6.29 4.38
C ALA A 57 7.44 7.21 5.61
N VAL A 58 6.21 7.37 6.15
CA VAL A 58 5.97 8.14 7.37
C VAL A 58 6.62 7.45 8.56
N GLU A 59 6.35 6.16 8.74
CA GLU A 59 6.93 5.34 9.82
C GLU A 59 8.47 5.34 9.74
N SER A 60 9.04 5.16 8.55
CA SER A 60 10.50 5.15 8.38
C SER A 60 11.17 6.48 8.71
N LEU A 61 10.58 7.61 8.30
CA LEU A 61 11.16 8.92 8.59
C LEU A 61 11.14 9.21 10.10
N PHE A 62 9.99 9.01 10.74
CA PHE A 62 9.82 9.38 12.15
C PHE A 62 10.39 8.37 13.14
N ASP A 63 10.79 7.18 12.69
CA ASP A 63 11.67 6.29 13.44
C ASP A 63 13.11 6.83 13.52
N GLN A 64 13.53 7.62 12.51
CA GLN A 64 14.89 8.15 12.39
C GLN A 64 15.04 9.60 12.88
N TYR A 65 13.97 10.40 12.78
CA TYR A 65 14.02 11.83 13.04
C TYR A 65 12.86 12.26 13.96
N PRO A 66 13.12 13.09 14.99
CA PRO A 66 12.06 13.70 15.78
C PRO A 66 11.10 14.53 14.92
N ALA A 67 9.80 14.38 15.16
CA ALA A 67 8.77 15.11 14.41
C ALA A 67 8.93 16.64 14.48
N ASP A 68 9.41 17.18 15.60
CA ASP A 68 9.60 18.62 15.81
C ASP A 68 10.55 19.29 14.80
N LEU A 69 11.44 18.51 14.17
CA LEU A 69 12.33 19.01 13.10
C LEU A 69 11.57 19.44 11.84
N PHE A 70 10.35 18.95 11.65
CA PHE A 70 9.55 19.20 10.44
C PHE A 70 8.31 20.07 10.72
N LYS A 71 8.11 20.57 11.95
CA LYS A 71 6.88 21.30 12.38
C LYS A 71 6.56 22.56 11.56
N ASN A 72 7.58 23.19 10.96
CA ASN A 72 7.45 24.40 10.16
C ASN A 72 7.36 24.13 8.64
N LYS A 73 7.30 22.86 8.23
CA LYS A 73 7.31 22.46 6.82
C LYS A 73 5.89 22.13 6.33
N LYS A 74 5.60 22.40 5.05
CA LYS A 74 4.33 22.01 4.44
C LYS A 74 4.34 20.49 4.19
N ILE A 75 3.33 19.80 4.69
CA ILE A 75 3.27 18.33 4.61
C ILE A 75 2.21 17.91 3.61
N TYR A 76 2.60 17.02 2.69
CA TYR A 76 1.72 16.43 1.70
C TYR A 76 1.71 14.91 1.82
N SER A 77 0.60 14.30 1.42
CA SER A 77 0.55 12.85 1.27
C SER A 77 -0.30 12.44 0.08
N VAL A 78 0.01 11.29 -0.50
CA VAL A 78 -0.70 10.78 -1.69
C VAL A 78 -2.14 10.34 -1.43
N GLY A 79 -2.60 10.35 -0.17
CA GLY A 79 -3.98 9.97 0.16
C GLY A 79 -4.26 9.92 1.65
N SER A 80 -5.54 9.79 1.98
CA SER A 80 -6.06 9.91 3.35
C SER A 80 -5.52 8.87 4.33
N SER A 81 -5.16 7.66 3.88
CA SER A 81 -4.59 6.65 4.76
C SER A 81 -3.19 7.02 5.26
N THR A 82 -2.35 7.61 4.39
CA THR A 82 -1.04 8.14 4.78
C THR A 82 -1.21 9.38 5.67
N ALA A 83 -2.15 10.28 5.34
CA ALA A 83 -2.48 11.44 6.17
C ALA A 83 -2.92 11.03 7.59
N ALA A 84 -3.70 9.95 7.73
CA ALA A 84 -4.12 9.44 9.04
C ALA A 84 -2.94 8.98 9.91
N VAL A 85 -1.86 8.47 9.31
CA VAL A 85 -0.63 8.12 10.04
C VAL A 85 0.14 9.39 10.43
N LEU A 86 0.22 10.39 9.54
CA LEU A 86 0.85 11.68 9.83
C LEU A 86 0.18 12.42 11.00
N LYS A 87 -1.14 12.26 11.20
CA LYS A 87 -1.84 12.82 12.36
C LYS A 87 -1.32 12.30 13.71
N LYS A 88 -0.78 11.08 13.77
CA LYS A 88 -0.15 10.54 14.99
C LYS A 88 1.08 11.35 15.40
N TYR A 89 1.73 11.99 14.42
CA TYR A 89 2.89 12.88 14.59
C TYR A 89 2.49 14.36 14.60
N ARG A 90 1.19 14.66 14.80
CA ARG A 90 0.62 16.02 14.85
C ARG A 90 0.78 16.83 13.55
N PHE A 91 0.95 16.16 12.41
CA PHE A 91 0.94 16.80 11.11
C PHE A 91 -0.43 16.70 10.45
N ASP A 92 -0.96 17.84 9.97
CA ASP A 92 -2.12 17.87 9.10
C ASP A 92 -1.65 17.97 7.64
N ALA A 93 -1.68 16.83 6.95
CA ALA A 93 -1.17 16.74 5.59
C ALA A 93 -2.21 17.21 4.57
N ILE A 94 -1.74 17.86 3.51
CA ILE A 94 -2.53 18.15 2.30
C ILE A 94 -2.54 16.87 1.44
N TYR A 95 -3.73 16.42 1.04
CA TYR A 95 -3.88 15.21 0.22
C TYR A 95 -5.10 15.27 -0.70
N PRO A 96 -5.09 14.53 -1.82
CA PRO A 96 -6.24 14.46 -2.71
C PRO A 96 -7.33 13.53 -2.21
N VAL A 97 -8.59 13.86 -2.57
CA VAL A 97 -9.76 13.00 -2.29
C VAL A 97 -9.61 11.64 -2.98
N ARG A 98 -9.13 11.64 -4.22
CA ARG A 98 -8.72 10.44 -4.95
C ARG A 98 -7.22 10.24 -4.74
N HIS A 99 -6.84 9.11 -4.15
CA HIS A 99 -5.44 8.83 -3.85
C HIS A 99 -4.60 8.70 -5.13
N GLY A 100 -3.34 9.13 -5.07
CA GLY A 100 -2.39 8.97 -6.18
C GLY A 100 -1.43 10.14 -6.34
N SER A 101 -0.29 9.86 -6.96
CA SER A 101 0.75 10.87 -7.26
C SER A 101 0.26 11.95 -8.21
N LYS A 102 -0.55 11.59 -9.22
CA LYS A 102 -1.07 12.52 -10.22
C LYS A 102 -2.06 13.50 -9.62
N GLU A 103 -2.97 13.00 -8.80
CA GLU A 103 -3.98 13.79 -8.12
C GLU A 103 -3.34 14.73 -7.09
N LEU A 104 -2.28 14.29 -6.40
CA LEU A 104 -1.52 15.15 -5.50
C LEU A 104 -0.76 16.24 -6.26
N LEU A 105 -0.11 15.92 -7.37
CA LEU A 105 0.57 16.89 -8.22
C LEU A 105 -0.39 18.02 -8.65
N ASN A 106 -1.60 17.66 -9.08
CA ASN A 106 -2.63 18.64 -9.45
C ASN A 106 -3.07 19.54 -8.29
N ILE A 107 -2.88 19.14 -7.03
CA ILE A 107 -3.15 20.00 -5.86
C ILE A 107 -1.96 20.92 -5.63
N ILE A 108 -0.74 20.38 -5.66
CA ILE A 108 0.49 21.16 -5.45
C ILE A 108 0.60 22.30 -6.48
N LEU A 109 0.33 22.00 -7.76
CA LEU A 109 0.44 22.97 -8.86
C LEU A 109 -0.69 24.02 -8.92
N LYS A 110 -1.60 24.06 -7.93
CA LYS A 110 -2.58 25.15 -7.81
C LYS A 110 -1.99 26.40 -7.16
N ASP A 111 -0.95 26.21 -6.36
CA ASP A 111 -0.23 27.28 -5.68
C ASP A 111 1.02 27.65 -6.50
N ASP A 112 1.57 28.85 -6.27
CA ASP A 112 2.92 29.17 -6.72
C ASP A 112 3.94 28.43 -5.84
N ILE A 113 4.74 27.57 -6.45
CA ILE A 113 5.74 26.71 -5.78
C ILE A 113 7.18 27.17 -6.04
N SER A 114 7.38 28.36 -6.62
CA SER A 114 8.71 28.88 -6.98
C SER A 114 9.68 29.02 -5.80
N THR A 115 9.16 29.15 -4.58
CA THR A 115 9.94 29.22 -3.33
C THR A 115 9.98 27.89 -2.57
N ASP A 116 9.21 26.90 -3.02
CA ASP A 116 9.13 25.61 -2.34
C ASP A 116 10.31 24.71 -2.71
N LYS A 117 10.83 23.96 -1.74
CA LYS A 117 11.81 22.90 -1.98
C LYS A 117 11.27 21.60 -1.41
N PHE A 118 11.18 20.56 -2.25
CA PHE A 118 10.45 19.34 -1.94
C PHE A 118 11.35 18.15 -1.61
N ALA A 119 11.11 17.53 -0.45
CA ALA A 119 11.61 16.21 -0.11
C ALA A 119 10.51 15.14 -0.29
N ILE A 120 10.67 14.25 -1.26
CA ILE A 120 9.76 13.12 -1.51
C ILE A 120 10.24 11.90 -0.72
N ILE A 121 9.51 11.53 0.33
CA ILE A 121 9.80 10.37 1.16
C ILE A 121 9.03 9.17 0.60
N SER A 122 9.77 8.16 0.16
CA SER A 122 9.20 7.04 -0.58
C SER A 122 9.89 5.72 -0.34
N GLY A 123 9.32 4.64 -0.89
CA GLY A 123 10.00 3.36 -0.98
C GLY A 123 10.80 3.25 -2.27
N VAL A 124 11.78 2.35 -2.27
CA VAL A 124 12.60 2.00 -3.44
C VAL A 124 11.70 1.66 -4.63
N SER A 125 12.03 2.21 -5.80
CA SER A 125 11.26 2.03 -7.04
C SER A 125 9.80 2.50 -6.96
N GLY A 126 9.50 3.44 -6.05
CA GLY A 126 8.22 4.17 -6.05
C GLY A 126 8.01 4.96 -7.34
N ASN A 127 6.76 5.36 -7.61
CA ASN A 127 6.40 6.18 -8.77
C ASN A 127 7.16 7.51 -8.79
N ASP A 128 7.90 7.77 -9.87
CA ASP A 128 8.76 8.95 -10.04
C ASP A 128 8.04 10.19 -10.58
N LEU A 129 6.76 10.11 -10.95
CA LEU A 129 5.99 11.22 -11.53
C LEU A 129 6.12 12.54 -10.73
N LEU A 130 6.05 12.46 -9.40
CA LEU A 130 6.16 13.67 -8.56
C LEU A 130 7.55 14.29 -8.62
N LEU A 131 8.60 13.46 -8.63
CA LEU A 131 9.98 13.92 -8.76
C LEU A 131 10.16 14.56 -10.14
N GLU A 132 9.81 13.82 -11.20
CA GLU A 132 9.96 14.26 -12.58
C GLU A 132 9.24 15.59 -12.87
N GLU A 133 8.02 15.78 -12.39
CA GLU A 133 7.25 16.99 -12.68
C GLU A 133 7.61 18.17 -11.79
N LEU A 134 7.90 17.95 -10.50
CA LEU A 134 8.27 19.04 -9.59
C LEU A 134 9.71 19.53 -9.82
N SER A 135 10.65 18.64 -10.16
CA SER A 135 12.03 19.01 -10.47
C SER A 135 12.17 19.92 -11.70
N LYS A 136 11.13 20.02 -12.55
CA LYS A 136 11.12 20.97 -13.67
C LYS A 136 10.87 22.41 -13.22
N LEU A 137 10.33 22.60 -12.01
CA LEU A 137 9.83 23.89 -11.52
C LEU A 137 10.60 24.38 -10.29
N THR A 138 11.14 23.47 -9.49
CA THR A 138 11.89 23.81 -8.27
C THR A 138 12.77 22.65 -7.79
N ASP A 139 13.58 22.89 -6.75
CA ASP A 139 14.40 21.86 -6.10
C ASP A 139 13.51 20.76 -5.54
N CYS A 140 13.70 19.54 -6.03
CA CYS A 140 12.97 18.37 -5.56
C CYS A 140 13.89 17.16 -5.52
N HIS A 141 13.94 16.50 -4.37
CA HIS A 141 14.76 15.31 -4.14
C HIS A 141 13.93 14.19 -3.55
N LYS A 142 14.23 12.96 -3.99
CA LYS A 142 13.60 11.74 -3.51
C LYS A 142 14.52 11.05 -2.49
N PHE A 143 13.94 10.69 -1.36
CA PHE A 143 14.57 9.91 -0.30
C PHE A 143 13.88 8.55 -0.24
N GLU A 144 14.63 7.51 -0.57
CA GLU A 144 14.16 6.13 -0.49
C GLU A 144 14.45 5.59 0.92
N THR A 145 13.39 5.23 1.63
CA THR A 145 13.42 4.98 3.09
C THR A 145 12.99 3.56 3.45
N TYR A 146 12.47 2.81 2.49
CA TYR A 146 12.15 1.40 2.68
C TYR A 146 12.14 0.66 1.35
N SER A 147 12.34 -0.64 1.38
CA SER A 147 12.10 -1.53 0.25
C SER A 147 11.00 -2.54 0.56
N ARG A 148 10.38 -3.06 -0.50
CA ARG A 148 9.48 -4.21 -0.43
C ARG A 148 10.28 -5.44 -0.84
N VAL A 149 10.41 -6.40 0.06
CA VAL A 149 11.14 -7.65 -0.19
C VAL A 149 10.13 -8.77 -0.25
N PHE A 150 10.18 -9.61 -1.28
CA PHE A 150 9.30 -10.76 -1.35
C PHE A 150 9.69 -11.77 -0.28
N VAL A 151 8.70 -12.39 0.35
CA VAL A 151 8.95 -13.53 1.24
C VAL A 151 9.52 -14.68 0.40
N ASP A 152 10.32 -15.52 1.07
CA ASP A 152 10.88 -16.71 0.46
C ASP A 152 9.78 -17.62 -0.10
N LEU A 153 10.04 -18.24 -1.25
CA LEU A 153 9.01 -19.00 -1.95
C LEU A 153 8.63 -20.27 -1.19
N ASP A 154 9.59 -20.97 -0.61
CA ASP A 154 9.33 -22.22 0.11
C ASP A 154 8.60 -21.91 1.42
N GLU A 155 9.01 -20.85 2.13
CA GLU A 155 8.29 -20.31 3.29
C GLU A 155 6.80 -20.02 2.96
N LEU A 156 6.54 -19.39 1.81
CA LEU A 156 5.18 -19.07 1.37
C LEU A 156 4.36 -20.30 0.97
N ILE A 157 4.96 -21.26 0.28
CA ILE A 157 4.29 -22.51 -0.12
C ILE A 157 3.90 -23.30 1.12
N ASP A 158 4.81 -23.44 2.08
CA ASP A 158 4.56 -24.13 3.35
C ASP A 158 3.45 -23.46 4.14
N ALA A 159 3.51 -22.14 4.27
CA ALA A 159 2.49 -21.37 4.98
C ALA A 159 1.11 -21.44 4.29
N TYR A 160 1.07 -21.40 2.95
CA TYR A 160 -0.17 -21.57 2.20
C TYR A 160 -0.76 -22.97 2.40
N ASN A 161 0.06 -24.02 2.24
CA ASN A 161 -0.38 -25.40 2.34
C ASN A 161 -0.89 -25.75 3.74
N LYS A 162 -0.26 -25.23 4.81
CA LYS A 162 -0.77 -25.40 6.20
C LYS A 162 -2.24 -25.00 6.36
N VAL A 163 -2.73 -24.09 5.53
CA VAL A 163 -4.09 -23.54 5.63
C VAL A 163 -5.01 -24.07 4.52
N PHE A 164 -4.48 -24.27 3.32
CA PHE A 164 -5.25 -24.47 2.09
C PHE A 164 -4.87 -25.75 1.31
N LEU A 165 -4.20 -26.73 1.93
CA LEU A 165 -3.80 -27.98 1.24
C LEU A 165 -4.99 -28.71 0.60
N TYR A 166 -6.12 -28.82 1.32
CA TYR A 166 -7.32 -29.53 0.87
C TYR A 166 -8.50 -28.62 0.54
N GLN A 167 -8.30 -27.30 0.59
CA GLN A 167 -9.37 -26.31 0.49
C GLN A 167 -8.84 -25.04 -0.17
N GLN A 168 -9.66 -24.34 -0.96
CA GLN A 168 -9.23 -23.10 -1.60
C GLN A 168 -9.87 -21.87 -0.95
N PRO A 169 -9.20 -20.71 -0.94
CA PRO A 169 -9.80 -19.46 -0.52
C PRO A 169 -10.95 -19.07 -1.47
N ASN A 170 -12.02 -18.49 -0.92
CA ASN A 170 -13.09 -17.91 -1.74
C ASN A 170 -12.72 -16.50 -2.22
N ILE A 171 -11.96 -15.76 -1.39
CA ILE A 171 -11.49 -14.41 -1.67
C ILE A 171 -10.01 -14.34 -1.33
N ILE A 172 -9.23 -13.70 -2.20
CA ILE A 172 -7.82 -13.38 -1.98
C ILE A 172 -7.67 -11.87 -2.00
N ILE A 173 -7.23 -11.31 -0.88
CA ILE A 173 -7.03 -9.87 -0.70
C ILE A 173 -5.57 -9.54 -0.96
N VAL A 174 -5.34 -8.87 -2.09
CA VAL A 174 -4.09 -8.26 -2.51
C VAL A 174 -4.30 -6.76 -2.73
N THR A 175 -3.38 -5.92 -2.27
CA THR A 175 -3.54 -4.45 -2.32
C THR A 175 -2.58 -3.76 -3.28
N SER A 176 -1.71 -4.51 -3.94
CA SER A 176 -0.81 -4.00 -4.97
C SER A 176 -0.43 -5.10 -5.96
N LEU A 177 0.10 -4.68 -7.11
CA LEU A 177 0.63 -5.61 -8.11
C LEU A 177 1.81 -6.42 -7.55
N ASP A 178 2.67 -5.83 -6.72
CA ASP A 178 3.82 -6.52 -6.12
C ASP A 178 3.39 -7.61 -5.14
N VAL A 179 2.38 -7.33 -4.31
CA VAL A 179 1.77 -8.32 -3.41
C VAL A 179 1.23 -9.50 -4.22
N PHE A 180 0.53 -9.22 -5.33
CA PHE A 180 0.00 -10.28 -6.19
C PHE A 180 1.11 -11.04 -6.93
N LYS A 181 2.14 -10.37 -7.44
CA LYS A 181 3.30 -11.01 -8.08
C LYS A 181 4.02 -11.95 -7.12
N SER A 182 4.22 -11.53 -5.87
CA SER A 182 4.81 -12.39 -4.85
C SER A 182 3.96 -13.63 -4.60
N LEU A 183 2.63 -13.46 -4.46
CA LEU A 183 1.71 -14.58 -4.32
C LEU A 183 1.67 -15.49 -5.55
N ASN A 184 1.73 -14.94 -6.77
CA ASN A 184 1.62 -15.72 -8.00
C ASN A 184 2.74 -16.75 -8.15
N ARG A 185 3.94 -16.47 -7.61
CA ARG A 185 5.05 -17.42 -7.55
C ARG A 185 4.65 -18.72 -6.83
N VAL A 186 3.78 -18.64 -5.82
CA VAL A 186 3.22 -19.81 -5.14
C VAL A 186 2.32 -20.58 -6.11
N PHE A 187 1.39 -19.89 -6.79
CA PHE A 187 0.45 -20.50 -7.73
C PHE A 187 1.06 -21.02 -9.05
N GLU A 188 2.32 -20.69 -9.32
CA GLU A 188 3.13 -21.32 -10.38
C GLU A 188 3.64 -22.70 -9.96
N LYS A 189 3.70 -22.99 -8.65
CA LYS A 189 4.17 -24.26 -8.08
C LYS A 189 3.05 -25.17 -7.61
N ILE A 190 1.92 -24.60 -7.22
CA ILE A 190 0.76 -25.34 -6.71
C ILE A 190 -0.51 -25.02 -7.51
N THR A 191 -1.58 -25.78 -7.28
CA THR A 191 -2.86 -25.54 -7.95
C THR A 191 -3.40 -24.14 -7.65
N THR A 192 -3.50 -23.31 -8.70
CA THR A 192 -4.06 -21.96 -8.62
C THR A 192 -5.55 -21.99 -8.25
N PRO A 193 -6.01 -21.20 -7.26
CA PRO A 193 -7.41 -21.14 -6.88
C PRO A 193 -8.24 -20.26 -7.84
N LYS A 194 -8.39 -20.67 -9.10
CA LYS A 194 -9.00 -19.86 -10.19
C LYS A 194 -10.45 -19.42 -9.93
N ALA A 195 -11.16 -20.11 -9.06
CA ALA A 195 -12.53 -19.75 -8.64
C ALA A 195 -12.56 -18.61 -7.60
N ALA A 196 -11.44 -18.28 -6.97
CA ALA A 196 -11.36 -17.22 -5.97
C ALA A 196 -11.61 -15.84 -6.61
N THR A 197 -12.25 -14.96 -5.85
CA THR A 197 -12.32 -13.53 -6.19
C THR A 197 -11.05 -12.84 -5.70
N ILE A 198 -10.31 -12.21 -6.61
CA ILE A 198 -9.09 -11.45 -6.29
C ILE A 198 -9.36 -9.96 -6.22
N THR A 199 -8.92 -9.30 -5.16
CA THR A 199 -9.01 -7.83 -5.11
C THR A 199 -8.02 -7.17 -6.05
N ILE A 200 -8.40 -6.04 -6.67
CA ILE A 200 -7.54 -5.27 -7.57
C ILE A 200 -7.63 -3.78 -7.23
N THR A 201 -6.56 -3.03 -7.48
CA THR A 201 -6.51 -1.58 -7.22
C THR A 201 -6.36 -0.74 -8.49
N SER A 202 -6.07 -1.34 -9.64
CA SER A 202 -5.87 -0.61 -10.90
C SER A 202 -6.20 -1.45 -12.13
N PRO A 203 -6.46 -0.81 -13.29
CA PRO A 203 -6.60 -1.50 -14.57
C PRO A 203 -5.36 -2.30 -14.98
N LYS A 204 -4.16 -1.79 -14.66
CA LYS A 204 -2.88 -2.50 -14.88
C LYS A 204 -2.86 -3.83 -14.13
N MET A 205 -3.28 -3.80 -12.87
CA MET A 205 -3.38 -5.00 -12.03
C MET A 205 -4.46 -5.97 -12.55
N LEU A 206 -5.64 -5.47 -12.94
CA LEU A 206 -6.69 -6.29 -13.55
C LEU A 206 -6.18 -7.09 -14.75
N LYS A 207 -5.50 -6.41 -15.68
CA LYS A 207 -4.92 -7.05 -16.87
C LYS A 207 -3.98 -8.19 -16.48
N PHE A 208 -3.07 -7.93 -15.53
CA PHE A 208 -2.09 -8.93 -15.07
C PHE A 208 -2.78 -10.12 -14.36
N VAL A 209 -3.71 -9.86 -13.45
CA VAL A 209 -4.46 -10.91 -12.72
C VAL A 209 -5.26 -11.80 -13.68
N ASN A 210 -5.91 -11.22 -14.69
CA ASN A 210 -6.66 -11.96 -15.70
C ASN A 210 -5.74 -12.86 -16.55
N GLN A 211 -4.54 -12.39 -16.88
CA GLN A 211 -3.52 -13.19 -17.60
C GLN A 211 -3.09 -14.43 -16.81
N GLN A 212 -3.16 -14.39 -15.47
CA GLN A 212 -2.89 -15.56 -14.61
C GLN A 212 -4.12 -16.50 -14.47
N GLY A 213 -5.22 -16.21 -15.17
CA GLY A 213 -6.39 -17.09 -15.25
C GLY A 213 -7.47 -16.85 -14.17
N PHE A 214 -7.33 -15.81 -13.34
CA PHE A 214 -8.40 -15.39 -12.42
C PHE A 214 -9.48 -14.64 -13.19
N LYS A 215 -10.72 -15.13 -13.14
CA LYS A 215 -11.86 -14.52 -13.85
C LYS A 215 -12.72 -13.63 -12.97
N HIS A 216 -12.62 -13.78 -11.65
CA HIS A 216 -13.41 -13.03 -10.69
C HIS A 216 -12.52 -12.02 -9.96
N THR A 217 -12.84 -10.73 -10.12
CA THR A 217 -12.08 -9.66 -9.47
C THR A 217 -12.99 -8.70 -8.71
N LEU A 218 -12.42 -8.06 -7.69
CA LEU A 218 -13.07 -7.04 -6.88
C LEU A 218 -12.23 -5.76 -6.87
N LYS A 219 -12.72 -4.70 -7.51
CA LYS A 219 -12.04 -3.40 -7.46
C LYS A 219 -12.17 -2.73 -6.09
N LEU A 220 -11.02 -2.32 -5.56
CA LEU A 220 -10.89 -1.53 -4.36
C LEU A 220 -10.54 -0.08 -4.73
N GLU A 221 -11.40 0.87 -4.33
CA GLU A 221 -11.15 2.31 -4.52
C GLU A 221 -10.27 2.90 -3.40
N LYS A 222 -10.20 2.20 -2.25
CA LYS A 222 -9.35 2.51 -1.11
C LYS A 222 -8.74 1.22 -0.57
N ILE A 223 -7.60 1.35 0.11
CA ILE A 223 -6.82 0.22 0.62
C ILE A 223 -6.71 0.18 2.15
N ASP A 224 -7.48 1.02 2.85
CA ASP A 224 -7.58 0.96 4.31
C ASP A 224 -8.44 -0.24 4.77
N ASN A 225 -8.17 -0.74 5.97
CA ASN A 225 -8.79 -1.97 6.48
C ASN A 225 -10.30 -1.86 6.59
N ASN A 226 -10.80 -0.71 7.07
CA ASN A 226 -12.24 -0.47 7.25
C ASN A 226 -12.98 -0.55 5.90
N TYR A 227 -12.47 0.13 4.87
CA TYR A 227 -13.05 0.08 3.54
C TYR A 227 -13.04 -1.34 2.97
N ILE A 228 -11.90 -2.04 3.06
CA ILE A 228 -11.78 -3.40 2.53
C ILE A 228 -12.79 -4.33 3.24
N CYS A 229 -12.82 -4.30 4.57
CA CYS A 229 -13.73 -5.12 5.38
C CYS A 229 -15.20 -4.87 5.00
N GLN A 230 -15.63 -3.60 4.94
CA GLN A 230 -16.99 -3.25 4.51
C GLN A 230 -17.31 -3.72 3.10
N ARG A 231 -16.34 -3.63 2.17
CA ARG A 231 -16.53 -4.08 0.79
C ARG A 231 -16.76 -5.59 0.72
N ILE A 232 -16.01 -6.36 1.50
CA ILE A 232 -16.18 -7.82 1.62
C ILE A 232 -17.55 -8.16 2.24
N ILE A 233 -17.94 -7.51 3.33
CA ILE A 233 -19.25 -7.71 3.99
C ILE A 233 -20.40 -7.51 3.01
N ARG A 234 -20.37 -6.43 2.23
CA ARG A 234 -21.42 -6.13 1.23
C ARG A 234 -21.55 -7.23 0.19
N ILE A 235 -20.45 -7.76 -0.30
CA ILE A 235 -20.45 -8.83 -1.32
C ILE A 235 -20.95 -10.14 -0.73
N TYR A 236 -20.56 -10.45 0.50
CA TYR A 236 -21.06 -11.64 1.17
C TYR A 236 -22.58 -11.60 1.34
N ARG A 237 -23.12 -10.48 1.85
CA ARG A 237 -24.57 -10.30 2.01
C ARG A 237 -25.33 -10.44 0.70
N ALA A 238 -24.82 -9.84 -0.38
CA ALA A 238 -25.44 -9.94 -1.71
C ALA A 238 -25.41 -11.35 -2.33
N LYS A 239 -24.66 -12.30 -1.76
CA LYS A 239 -24.63 -13.71 -2.19
C LYS A 239 -25.51 -14.63 -1.34
N VAL A 240 -25.95 -14.16 -0.17
CA VAL A 240 -26.74 -14.94 0.80
C VAL A 240 -28.21 -14.53 0.78
N CYS A 241 -28.53 -13.34 0.25
CA CYS A 241 -29.87 -12.92 -0.14
C CYS A 241 -30.16 -13.33 -1.59
#